data_AF-A0A811ZRE3-F1
#
_entry.id   AF-A0A811ZRE3-F1
#
_cell.length_a   1.000
_cell.length_b   1.000
_cell.length_c   1.000
_cell.angle_alpha   90.00
_cell.angle_beta   90.00
_cell.angle_gamma   90.00
#
_symmetry.space_group_name_H-M   'P 1'
#
loop_
_entity.id
_entity.type
_entity.pdbx_description
1 polymer ?
#
loop_
_entity_poly.entity_id
_entity_poly.type
_entity_poly.pdbx_seq_one_letter_code
_entity_poly.pdbx_strand_id
1 'polypeptide(L)'
;MVEAFCATWKLTDSQNFDEYMKALGVGFATRQVGNVTKPTVIIGQEGDKVVIRTQCTFKNTEISFHLGEEFDETTADDRNCKSVVSLDGDKLVHVQKWDGKETNFVREIKDGKMVMAINEYLCFLNVYRVVANHFSSNSILAHVVISQCPKFSGLPFLFLI
;
A
#
# COMPACT_ATOMS: atom_id res chain seq x y z
N MET A 1 9.77 -9.02 -5.53
CA MET A 1 8.84 -8.88 -6.69
C MET A 1 7.55 -8.20 -6.22
N VAL A 2 6.91 -7.36 -7.04
CA VAL A 2 5.72 -6.59 -6.63
C VAL A 2 4.53 -7.47 -6.21
N GLU A 3 4.44 -8.67 -6.78
CA GLU A 3 3.41 -9.68 -6.45
C GLU A 3 3.32 -9.98 -4.95
N ALA A 4 4.42 -9.89 -4.20
CA ALA A 4 4.43 -10.09 -2.75
C ALA A 4 3.56 -9.07 -1.99
N PHE A 5 3.31 -7.91 -2.61
CA PHE A 5 2.47 -6.86 -2.06
C PHE A 5 1.00 -6.96 -2.51
N CYS A 6 0.68 -7.74 -3.55
CA CYS A 6 -0.66 -7.85 -4.14
C CYS A 6 -1.64 -8.55 -3.20
N ALA A 7 -2.27 -7.77 -2.32
CA ALA A 7 -3.20 -8.24 -1.33
C ALA A 7 -4.10 -7.11 -0.83
N THR A 8 -5.14 -7.48 -0.08
CA THR A 8 -5.92 -6.57 0.76
C THR A 8 -5.30 -6.54 2.15
N TRP A 9 -4.80 -5.38 2.54
CA TRP A 9 -4.10 -5.09 3.78
C TRP A 9 -4.96 -4.22 4.69
N LYS A 10 -5.13 -4.59 5.96
CA LYS A 10 -5.86 -3.77 6.95
C LYS A 10 -4.90 -3.24 8.01
N LEU A 11 -4.94 -1.93 8.26
CA LEU A 11 -4.10 -1.31 9.28
C LEU A 11 -4.40 -1.90 10.66
N THR A 12 -3.35 -2.30 11.37
CA THR A 12 -3.45 -2.88 12.72
C THR A 12 -2.81 -2.01 13.77
N ASP A 13 -1.63 -1.46 13.46
CA ASP A 13 -0.86 -0.61 14.36
C ASP A 13 -0.28 0.57 13.58
N SER A 14 -0.16 1.72 14.25
CA SER A 14 0.36 2.95 13.70
C SER A 14 1.14 3.71 14.77
N GLN A 15 2.39 4.04 14.49
CA GLN A 15 3.29 4.74 15.41
C GLN A 15 3.67 6.09 14.82
N ASN A 16 3.61 7.14 15.63
CA ASN A 16 4.03 8.50 15.27
C ASN A 16 3.25 9.18 14.12
N PHE A 17 2.00 8.76 13.86
CA PHE A 17 1.19 9.32 12.77
C PHE A 17 0.83 10.80 12.96
N ASP A 18 0.53 11.21 14.20
CA ASP A 18 0.15 12.59 14.50
C ASP A 18 1.28 13.57 14.18
N GLU A 19 2.50 13.26 14.61
CA GLU A 19 3.67 14.10 14.37
C GLU A 19 4.04 14.14 12.88
N TYR A 20 3.90 13.01 12.17
CA TYR A 20 4.03 12.99 10.70
C TYR A 20 3.03 13.91 10.02
N MET A 21 1.73 13.78 10.32
CA MET A 21 0.68 14.63 9.76
C MET A 21 0.91 16.11 10.11
N LYS A 22 1.38 16.39 11.32
CA LYS A 22 1.73 17.75 11.77
C LYS A 22 2.91 18.32 11.00
N ALA A 23 3.95 17.53 10.71
CA ALA A 23 5.10 17.95 9.89
C ALA A 23 4.69 18.26 8.44
N LEU A 24 3.69 17.55 7.91
CA LEU A 24 3.07 17.85 6.62
C LEU A 24 2.19 19.12 6.63
N GLY A 25 1.91 19.69 7.80
CA GLY A 25 1.03 20.86 7.95
C GLY A 25 -0.46 20.52 8.05
N VAL A 26 -0.82 19.25 8.27
CA VAL A 26 -2.21 18.82 8.44
C VAL A 26 -2.79 19.40 9.74
N GLY A 27 -3.95 20.06 9.63
CA GLY A 27 -4.64 20.70 10.75
C GLY A 27 -5.07 19.73 11.85
N PHE A 28 -5.10 20.21 13.11
CA PHE A 28 -5.33 19.38 14.31
C PHE A 28 -6.58 18.49 14.23
N ALA A 29 -7.70 19.02 13.76
CA ALA A 29 -8.96 18.26 13.65
C ALA A 29 -8.82 17.05 12.71
N THR A 30 -8.22 17.23 11.52
CA THR A 30 -7.96 16.16 10.56
C THR A 30 -7.03 15.10 11.16
N ARG A 31 -6.03 15.50 11.96
CA ARG A 31 -5.14 14.56 12.63
C ARG A 31 -5.84 13.68 13.65
N GLN A 32 -6.77 14.24 14.43
CA GLN A 32 -7.56 13.47 15.40
C GLN A 32 -8.40 12.37 14.70
N VAL A 33 -9.01 12.71 13.56
CA VAL A 33 -9.75 11.73 12.75
C VAL A 33 -8.78 10.71 12.11
N GLY A 34 -7.64 11.16 11.60
CA GLY A 34 -6.61 10.30 11.01
C GLY A 34 -6.10 9.23 11.98
N ASN A 35 -5.81 9.60 13.24
CA ASN A 35 -5.25 8.70 14.25
C ASN A 35 -6.19 7.56 14.65
N VAL A 36 -7.52 7.75 14.54
CA VAL A 36 -8.51 6.71 14.85
C VAL A 36 -8.91 5.89 13.62
N THR A 37 -8.52 6.35 12.43
CA THR A 37 -8.90 5.72 11.15
C THR A 37 -8.01 4.52 10.86
N LYS A 38 -8.64 3.38 10.52
CA LYS A 38 -7.93 2.16 10.12
C LYS A 38 -8.16 1.88 8.64
N PRO A 39 -7.34 2.46 7.74
CA PRO A 39 -7.50 2.25 6.31
C PRO A 39 -7.30 0.79 5.91
N THR A 40 -7.99 0.41 4.85
CA THR A 40 -7.74 -0.81 4.08
C THR A 40 -7.00 -0.43 2.81
N VAL A 41 -5.81 -1.00 2.61
CA VAL A 41 -4.99 -0.79 1.41
C VAL A 41 -5.12 -2.03 0.54
N ILE A 42 -5.57 -1.87 -0.70
CA ILE A 42 -5.71 -2.94 -1.68
C ILE A 42 -4.67 -2.70 -2.75
N ILE A 43 -3.76 -3.65 -2.92
CA ILE A 43 -2.72 -3.59 -3.94
C ILE A 43 -2.99 -4.70 -4.94
N GLY A 44 -2.99 -4.35 -6.22
CA GLY A 44 -3.14 -5.28 -7.32
C GLY A 44 -2.24 -4.92 -8.49
N GLN A 45 -2.19 -5.80 -9.48
CA GLN A 45 -1.45 -5.59 -10.71
C GLN A 45 -2.37 -5.86 -11.90
N GLU A 46 -2.43 -4.91 -12.82
CA GLU A 46 -3.22 -4.96 -14.04
C GLU A 46 -2.25 -4.87 -15.23
N GLY A 47 -1.78 -6.04 -15.70
CA GLY A 47 -0.74 -6.11 -16.72
C GLY A 47 0.60 -5.57 -16.22
N ASP A 48 1.09 -4.50 -16.83
CA ASP A 48 2.33 -3.80 -16.47
C ASP A 48 2.14 -2.70 -15.41
N LYS A 49 0.89 -2.38 -15.07
CA LYS A 49 0.53 -1.36 -14.06
C LYS A 49 0.31 -1.97 -12.70
N VAL A 50 0.74 -1.25 -11.68
CA VAL A 50 0.41 -1.53 -10.27
C VAL A 50 -0.69 -0.55 -9.85
N VAL A 51 -1.71 -1.07 -9.18
CA VAL A 51 -2.83 -0.29 -8.65
C VAL A 51 -2.80 -0.36 -7.13
N ILE A 52 -2.78 0.80 -6.47
CA ILE A 52 -2.91 0.91 -5.02
C ILE A 52 -4.17 1.72 -4.71
N ARG A 53 -5.13 1.07 -4.05
CA ARG A 53 -6.35 1.68 -3.54
C ARG A 53 -6.29 1.77 -2.03
N THR A 54 -6.40 2.97 -1.48
CA THR A 54 -6.52 3.16 -0.03
C THR A 54 -7.95 3.56 0.29
N GLN A 55 -8.66 2.69 1.01
CA GLN A 55 -10.03 2.90 1.45
C GLN A 55 -10.07 3.24 2.93
N CYS A 56 -10.73 4.34 3.29
CA CYS A 56 -11.02 4.65 4.68
C CYS A 56 -12.34 5.42 4.81
N THR A 57 -12.87 5.51 6.04
CA THR A 57 -14.14 6.19 6.31
C THR A 57 -14.10 7.70 6.05
N PHE A 58 -12.90 8.27 5.87
CA PHE A 58 -12.71 9.70 5.64
C PHE A 58 -12.58 10.01 4.14
N LYS A 59 -11.60 9.42 3.46
CA LYS A 59 -11.34 9.67 2.03
C LYS A 59 -10.71 8.44 1.37
N ASN A 60 -11.19 8.11 0.19
CA ASN A 60 -10.63 7.04 -0.62
C ASN A 60 -9.69 7.62 -1.66
N THR A 61 -8.57 6.95 -1.91
CA THR A 61 -7.61 7.31 -2.95
C THR A 61 -7.27 6.09 -3.78
N GLU A 62 -6.95 6.34 -5.05
CA GLU A 62 -6.53 5.30 -6.00
C GLU A 62 -5.43 5.88 -6.86
N ILE A 63 -4.33 5.14 -6.96
CA ILE A 63 -3.22 5.44 -7.88
C ILE A 63 -2.97 4.21 -8.75
N SER A 64 -2.69 4.45 -10.03
CA SER A 64 -2.33 3.43 -11.02
C SER A 64 -1.07 3.93 -11.73
N PHE A 65 0.00 3.14 -11.67
CA PHE A 65 1.33 3.59 -12.12
C PHE A 65 2.15 2.43 -12.67
N HIS A 66 3.14 2.77 -13.49
CA HIS A 66 4.21 1.89 -13.92
C HIS A 66 5.40 2.01 -12.97
N LEU A 67 6.06 0.89 -12.67
CA LEU A 67 7.23 0.92 -11.79
C LEU A 67 8.39 1.68 -12.46
N GLY A 68 8.95 2.65 -11.74
CA GLY A 68 10.05 3.49 -12.20
C GLY A 68 9.65 4.71 -13.02
N GLU A 69 8.36 4.88 -13.32
CA GLU A 69 7.85 6.02 -14.09
C GLU A 69 7.23 7.08 -13.17
N GLU A 70 7.44 8.35 -13.52
CA GLU A 70 6.84 9.48 -12.79
C GLU A 70 5.39 9.72 -13.24
N PHE A 71 4.50 9.99 -12.28
CA PHE A 71 3.10 10.30 -12.53
C PHE A 71 2.60 11.42 -11.61
N ASP A 72 1.49 12.04 -11.99
CA ASP A 72 0.78 13.02 -11.16
C ASP A 72 -0.10 12.32 -10.12
N GLU A 73 0.08 12.68 -8.85
CA GLU A 73 -0.67 12.12 -7.72
C GLU A 73 -1.34 13.23 -6.92
N THR A 74 -2.65 13.11 -6.69
CA THR A 74 -3.36 13.91 -5.68
C THR A 74 -3.49 13.06 -4.41
N THR A 75 -2.83 13.50 -3.34
CA THR A 75 -2.79 12.77 -2.07
C THR A 75 -4.09 12.93 -1.28
N ALA A 76 -4.28 12.09 -0.25
CA ALA A 76 -5.47 12.16 0.61
C ALA A 76 -5.64 13.53 1.30
N ASP A 77 -4.53 14.24 1.57
CA ASP A 77 -4.49 15.58 2.13
C ASP A 77 -4.50 16.71 1.07
N ASP A 78 -4.96 16.42 -0.15
CA ASP A 78 -5.19 17.38 -1.25
C ASP A 78 -3.93 18.06 -1.79
N ARG A 79 -2.74 17.47 -1.61
CA ARG A 79 -1.51 17.92 -2.26
C ARG A 79 -1.38 17.29 -3.64
N ASN A 80 -0.98 18.10 -4.61
CA ASN A 80 -0.57 17.62 -5.93
C ASN A 80 0.94 17.37 -5.91
N CYS A 81 1.33 16.12 -6.14
CA CYS A 81 2.70 15.67 -6.10
C CYS A 81 3.09 15.06 -7.45
N LYS A 82 4.39 15.13 -7.77
CA LYS A 82 5.03 14.22 -8.73
C LYS A 82 5.53 13.01 -7.97
N SER A 83 5.07 11.84 -8.37
CA SER A 83 5.30 10.60 -7.65
C SER A 83 5.99 9.56 -8.52
N VAL A 84 6.91 8.81 -7.94
CA VAL A 84 7.58 7.67 -8.57
C VAL A 84 7.52 6.50 -7.60
N VAL A 85 7.11 5.33 -8.09
CA VAL A 85 7.15 4.09 -7.30
C VAL A 85 8.12 3.13 -7.96
N SER A 86 9.08 2.63 -7.18
CA SER A 86 10.12 1.72 -7.65
C SER A 86 10.27 0.52 -6.72
N LEU A 87 10.89 -0.54 -7.22
CA LEU A 87 11.22 -1.73 -6.43
C LEU A 87 12.73 -1.72 -6.15
N ASP A 88 13.11 -1.55 -4.89
CA ASP A 88 14.49 -1.65 -4.42
C ASP A 88 14.67 -2.97 -3.67
N GLY A 89 15.15 -3.98 -4.39
CA GLY A 89 15.19 -5.37 -3.91
C GLY A 89 13.78 -5.89 -3.60
N ASP A 90 13.51 -6.13 -2.31
CA ASP A 90 12.21 -6.59 -1.81
C ASP A 90 11.35 -5.48 -1.21
N LYS A 91 11.75 -4.21 -1.40
CA LYS A 91 11.04 -3.05 -0.86
C LYS A 91 10.37 -2.28 -1.98
N LEU A 92 9.11 -1.89 -1.77
CA LEU A 92 8.37 -1.00 -2.64
C LEU A 92 8.54 0.43 -2.13
N VAL A 93 9.28 1.24 -2.87
CA VAL A 93 9.65 2.62 -2.51
C VAL A 93 8.81 3.59 -3.31
N HIS A 94 8.00 4.39 -2.63
CA HIS A 94 7.15 5.42 -3.22
C HIS A 94 7.65 6.79 -2.78
N VAL A 95 8.18 7.56 -3.73
CA VAL A 95 8.67 8.92 -3.50
C VAL A 95 7.62 9.89 -4.02
N GLN A 96 7.25 10.88 -3.20
CA GLN A 96 6.37 11.99 -3.59
C GLN A 96 7.13 13.29 -3.46
N LYS A 97 7.07 14.14 -4.48
CA LYS A 97 7.70 15.47 -4.50
C LYS A 97 6.65 16.55 -4.74
N TRP A 98 6.67 17.61 -3.93
CA TRP A 98 5.76 18.75 -4.06
C TRP A 98 6.42 20.01 -3.48
N ASP A 99 6.28 21.17 -4.12
CA ASP A 99 6.73 22.48 -3.61
C ASP A 99 8.18 22.49 -3.04
N GLY A 100 9.10 21.75 -3.66
CA GLY A 100 10.49 21.62 -3.21
C GLY A 100 10.71 20.73 -1.97
N LYS A 101 9.66 20.05 -1.49
CA LYS A 101 9.67 19.01 -0.45
C LYS A 101 9.60 17.63 -1.09
N GLU A 102 10.05 16.63 -0.34
CA GLU A 102 10.02 15.23 -0.74
C GLU A 102 9.57 14.38 0.46
N THR A 103 8.88 13.27 0.22
CA THR A 103 8.66 12.24 1.24
C THR A 103 8.79 10.87 0.60
N ASN A 104 9.24 9.89 1.38
CA ASN A 104 9.49 8.54 0.92
C ASN A 104 8.74 7.50 1.77
N PHE A 105 7.85 6.75 1.15
CA PHE A 105 7.18 5.62 1.77
C PHE A 105 7.85 4.33 1.33
N VAL A 106 8.44 3.61 2.29
CA VAL A 106 9.07 2.31 2.06
C VAL A 106 8.14 1.24 2.60
N ARG A 107 7.66 0.35 1.73
CA ARG A 107 6.85 -0.81 2.11
C ARG A 107 7.69 -2.08 2.00
N GLU A 108 7.62 -2.90 3.04
CA GLU A 108 8.30 -4.19 3.11
C GLU A 108 7.35 -5.25 3.67
N ILE A 109 7.49 -6.50 3.21
CA ILE A 109 6.76 -7.63 3.78
C ILE A 109 7.66 -8.32 4.81
N LYS A 110 7.20 -8.37 6.06
CA LYS A 110 7.89 -9.02 7.19
C LYS A 110 6.92 -9.93 7.92
N ASP A 111 7.27 -11.21 8.04
CA ASP A 111 6.47 -12.22 8.76
C ASP A 111 4.98 -12.26 8.34
N GLY A 112 4.71 -12.10 7.04
CA GLY A 112 3.35 -12.08 6.48
C GLY A 112 2.55 -10.79 6.76
N LYS A 113 3.20 -9.75 7.28
CA LYS A 113 2.63 -8.40 7.48
C LYS A 113 3.29 -7.42 6.53
N MET A 114 2.53 -6.44 6.05
CA MET A 114 3.10 -5.31 5.34
C MET A 114 3.46 -4.23 6.37
N VAL A 115 4.73 -3.85 6.39
CA VAL A 115 5.26 -2.77 7.20
C VAL A 115 5.54 -1.59 6.27
N MET A 116 5.03 -0.42 6.61
CA MET A 116 5.25 0.82 5.87
C MET A 116 5.96 1.81 6.78
N ALA A 117 7.12 2.28 6.35
CA ALA A 117 7.94 3.24 7.05
C ALA A 117 8.14 4.51 6.23
N ILE A 118 8.25 5.65 6.90
CA ILE A 118 8.65 6.93 6.29
C ILE A 118 9.98 7.34 6.89
N ASN A 119 10.96 7.64 6.04
CA ASN A 119 12.34 7.94 6.44
C ASN A 119 12.64 9.44 6.33
N GLU A 120 11.82 10.27 6.97
CA GLU A 120 12.12 11.70 7.18
C GLU A 120 11.98 12.04 8.65
N TYR A 121 13.09 12.06 9.41
CA TYR A 121 13.27 12.56 10.80
C TYR A 121 12.26 12.13 11.91
N LEU A 122 11.16 11.49 11.54
CA LEU A 122 9.99 11.09 12.30
C LEU A 122 9.70 9.67 11.84
N CYS A 123 10.14 8.68 12.61
CA CYS A 123 9.87 7.28 12.32
C CYS A 123 8.36 7.02 12.43
N PHE A 124 7.65 7.14 11.32
CA PHE A 124 6.27 6.72 11.18
C PHE A 124 6.25 5.27 10.74
N LEU A 125 5.51 4.43 11.46
CA LEU A 125 5.41 2.99 11.19
C LEU A 125 3.95 2.57 11.13
N ASN A 126 3.52 2.05 9.99
CA ASN A 126 2.24 1.37 9.88
C ASN A 126 2.46 -0.13 9.70
N VAL A 127 1.71 -0.93 10.46
CA VAL A 127 1.69 -2.39 10.33
C VAL A 127 0.33 -2.83 9.87
N TYR A 128 0.28 -3.56 8.76
CA TYR A 128 -0.93 -4.10 8.19
C TYR A 128 -0.94 -5.62 8.25
N ARG A 129 -2.13 -6.18 8.50
CA ARG A 129 -2.38 -7.62 8.34
C ARG A 129 -3.02 -7.90 7.00
N VAL A 130 -2.68 -9.02 6.39
CA VAL A 130 -3.36 -9.52 5.19
C VAL A 130 -4.79 -9.96 5.54
N VAL A 131 -5.73 -9.64 4.66
CA VAL A 131 -7.14 -10.04 4.74
C VAL A 131 -7.50 -10.94 3.56
N ALA A 132 -6.94 -10.68 2.37
CA ALA A 132 -7.11 -11.50 1.17
C ALA A 132 -5.89 -11.34 0.24
N ASN A 133 -5.46 -12.39 -0.44
CA ASN A 133 -4.39 -12.32 -1.45
C ASN A 133 -4.99 -12.10 -2.84
N HIS A 134 -4.31 -11.32 -3.69
CA HIS A 134 -4.69 -11.10 -5.08
C HIS A 134 -3.65 -11.77 -5.96
N PHE A 135 -3.99 -12.91 -6.57
CA PHE A 135 -3.09 -13.63 -7.47
C PHE A 135 -3.31 -13.18 -8.92
N SER A 136 -2.21 -12.90 -9.63
CA SER A 136 -2.21 -12.80 -11.08
C SER A 136 -2.54 -14.16 -11.70
N SER A 137 -3.55 -14.22 -12.57
CA SER A 137 -4.01 -15.44 -13.26
C SER A 137 -2.92 -16.13 -14.11
N ASN A 138 -1.81 -15.44 -14.39
CA ASN A 138 -0.77 -15.91 -15.31
C ASN A 138 0.46 -16.58 -14.67
N SER A 139 0.50 -16.81 -13.35
CA SER A 139 1.67 -17.46 -12.72
C SER A 139 1.38 -18.91 -12.29
N ILE A 140 2.27 -19.84 -12.68
CA ILE A 140 2.25 -21.24 -12.23
C ILE A 140 2.30 -21.32 -10.69
N LEU A 141 2.92 -20.32 -10.04
CA LEU A 141 2.92 -20.18 -8.59
C LEU A 141 1.52 -19.94 -8.02
N ALA A 142 0.65 -19.16 -8.67
CA ALA A 142 -0.72 -18.95 -8.22
C ALA A 142 -1.49 -20.27 -8.11
N HIS A 143 -1.39 -21.12 -9.14
CA HIS A 143 -2.00 -22.46 -9.13
C HIS A 143 -1.49 -23.34 -7.98
N VAL A 144 -0.17 -23.32 -7.72
CA VAL A 144 0.43 -24.11 -6.64
C VAL A 144 0.03 -23.59 -5.27
N VAL A 145 0.03 -22.27 -5.05
CA VAL A 145 -0.33 -21.66 -3.76
C VAL A 145 -1.82 -21.83 -3.45
N ILE A 146 -2.70 -21.73 -4.44
CA ILE A 146 -4.13 -22.01 -4.29
C ILE A 146 -4.35 -23.48 -3.88
N SER A 147 -3.64 -24.42 -4.51
CA SER A 147 -3.77 -25.85 -4.19
C SER A 147 -3.29 -26.25 -2.79
N GLN A 148 -2.36 -25.48 -2.21
CA GLN A 148 -1.79 -25.74 -0.88
C GLN A 148 -2.49 -24.95 0.25
N CYS A 149 -3.44 -24.07 -0.09
CA CYS A 149 -4.15 -23.26 0.90
C CYS A 149 -5.32 -24.06 1.51
N PRO A 150 -5.35 -24.33 2.84
CA PRO A 150 -6.35 -25.20 3.48
C PRO A 150 -7.80 -24.72 3.37
N LYS A 151 -8.00 -23.43 3.03
CA LYS A 151 -9.33 -22.84 2.82
C LYS A 151 -9.93 -23.16 1.44
N PHE A 152 -9.11 -23.56 0.48
CA PHE A 152 -9.51 -23.83 -0.90
C PHE A 152 -9.38 -25.30 -1.29
N SER A 153 -8.95 -26.16 -0.35
CA SER A 153 -8.91 -27.62 -0.53
C SER A 153 -10.33 -28.19 -0.61
N GLY A 154 -10.95 -28.11 -1.79
CA GLY A 154 -12.27 -28.66 -2.06
C GLY A 154 -13.14 -27.87 -3.05
N LEU A 155 -12.74 -26.68 -3.49
CA LEU A 155 -13.46 -25.93 -4.52
C LEU A 155 -13.09 -26.44 -5.92
N PRO A 156 -14.05 -26.74 -6.80
CA PRO A 156 -13.74 -27.18 -8.16
C PRO A 156 -13.03 -26.05 -8.92
N PHE A 157 -12.04 -26.43 -9.74
CA PHE A 157 -11.14 -25.55 -10.50
C PHE A 157 -11.84 -24.45 -11.33
N LEU A 158 -13.15 -24.57 -11.55
CA LEU A 158 -13.94 -23.66 -12.37
C LEU A 158 -14.29 -22.31 -11.69
N PHE A 159 -14.08 -22.17 -10.37
CA PHE A 159 -14.39 -20.93 -9.63
C PHE A 159 -13.20 -19.97 -9.44
N LEU A 160 -12.06 -20.27 -10.08
CA LEU A 160 -10.78 -19.59 -9.85
C LEU A 160 -10.21 -18.91 -11.10
N ILE A 161 -11.04 -18.68 -12.12
CA ILE A 161 -10.69 -17.98 -13.35
C ILE A 161 -11.31 -16.58 -13.33
#